data_AF-A0A2X5PKL4-F1
#
_entry.id   AF-A0A2X5PKL4-F1
#
_cell.length_a   1.000
_cell.length_b   1.000
_cell.length_c   1.000
_cell.angle_alpha   90.00
_cell.angle_beta   90.00
_cell.angle_gamma   90.00
#
_symmetry.space_group_name_H-M   'P 1'
#
loop_
_entity.id
_entity.type
_entity.pdbx_description
1 polymer ?
#
loop_
_entity_poly.entity_id
_entity_poly.type
_entity_poly.pdbx_seq_one_letter_code
_entity_poly.pdbx_strand_id
1 'polypeptide(L)' 'MIQGIHKKILAIGFMAVTSLGIAGQAEAGVALGATRVVYPSNQKQVSLGISNNDDKSTYLIQSWIENAAGNAKTVLL' A
#
# COMPACT_ATOMS: atom_id res chain seq x y z
N MET A 1 2.48 36.32 39.91
CA MET A 1 1.82 36.25 38.60
C MET A 1 2.67 35.57 37.50
N ILE A 2 4.02 35.60 37.60
CA ILE A 2 4.95 35.14 36.54
C ILE A 2 5.14 33.60 36.51
N GLN A 3 5.08 32.93 37.66
CA GLN A 3 5.27 31.47 37.79
C GLN A 3 4.25 30.62 37.01
N GLY A 4 3.01 31.11 36.84
CA GLY A 4 1.95 30.41 36.10
C GLY A 4 2.12 30.47 34.58
N ILE A 5 2.82 31.48 34.05
CA ILE A 5 3.04 31.65 32.61
C ILE A 5 4.01 30.57 32.08
N HIS A 6 5.08 30.27 32.84
CA HIS A 6 6.06 29.26 32.45
C HIS A 6 5.45 27.86 32.36
N LYS A 7 4.57 27.51 33.30
CA LYS A 7 3.85 26.22 33.30
C LYS A 7 2.91 26.07 32.09
N LYS A 8 2.27 27.17 31.66
CA LYS A 8 1.40 27.19 30.47
C LYS A 8 2.20 27.14 29.17
N ILE A 9 3.31 27.87 29.07
CA ILE A 9 4.21 27.82 27.91
C ILE A 9 4.81 26.41 27.77
N LEU A 10 5.21 25.79 28.88
CA LEU A 10 5.69 24.41 28.90
C LEU A 10 4.60 23.43 28.46
N ALA A 11 3.36 23.60 28.93
CA ALA A 11 2.24 22.75 28.55
C ALA A 11 1.87 22.90 27.05
N ILE A 12 1.88 24.11 26.51
CA ILE A 12 1.60 24.38 25.09
C ILE A 12 2.72 23.81 24.21
N GLY A 13 3.99 23.97 24.62
CA GLY A 13 5.13 23.36 23.93
C GLY A 13 5.04 21.84 23.92
N PHE A 14 4.65 21.22 25.03
CA PHE A 14 4.42 19.77 25.10
C PHE A 14 3.28 19.32 24.17
N MET A 15 2.17 20.06 24.15
CA MET A 15 1.02 19.75 23.30
C MET A 15 1.34 19.89 21.80
N ALA A 16 2.15 20.88 21.42
CA ALA A 16 2.61 21.09 20.05
C ALA A 16 3.59 19.99 19.56
N VAL A 17 4.44 19.46 20.46
CA VAL A 17 5.34 18.35 20.14
C VAL A 17 4.57 17.05 19.89
N THR A 18 3.48 16.81 20.63
CA THR A 18 2.66 15.60 20.44
C THR A 18 1.87 15.58 19.13
N SER A 19 1.61 16.74 18.51
CA SER A 19 0.85 16.82 17.24
C SER A 19 1.65 16.50 15.97
N LEU A 20 2.98 16.36 16.05
CA LEU A 20 3.85 16.23 14.88
C LEU A 20 4.03 14.79 14.34
N GLY A 21 3.37 13.79 14.93
CA GLY A 21 3.87 12.41 14.85
C GLY A 21 2.99 11.30 14.27
N ILE A 22 1.90 11.58 13.55
CA ILE A 22 1.00 10.51 13.08
C ILE A 22 0.97 10.43 11.55
N ALA A 23 2.04 9.90 10.96
CA ALA A 23 2.00 9.40 9.58
C ALA A 23 1.67 7.91 9.61
N GLY A 24 0.60 7.50 8.93
CA GLY A 24 0.25 6.08 8.80
C GLY A 24 1.32 5.35 7.99
N GLN A 25 1.82 4.24 8.52
CA GLN A 25 2.69 3.33 7.77
C GLN A 25 1.80 2.58 6.76
N ALA A 26 2.18 2.63 5.48
CA ALA A 26 1.54 1.81 4.44
C ALA A 26 2.40 0.57 4.21
N GLU A 27 1.89 -0.60 4.59
CA GLU A 27 2.55 -1.89 4.39
C GLU A 27 2.03 -2.51 3.09
N ALA A 28 2.94 -2.98 2.22
CA ALA A 28 2.60 -3.63 0.97
C ALA A 28 3.37 -4.95 0.84
N GLY A 29 2.66 -6.07 0.94
CA GLY A 29 3.25 -7.41 0.91
C GLY A 29 3.36 -8.03 -0.48
N VAL A 30 2.66 -7.55 -1.51
CA VAL A 30 2.59 -8.23 -2.82
C VAL A 30 3.40 -7.49 -3.88
N ALA A 31 4.32 -8.18 -4.54
CA ALA A 31 5.12 -7.68 -5.65
C ALA A 31 4.83 -8.43 -6.95
N LEU A 32 4.77 -7.69 -8.07
CA LEU A 32 4.65 -8.23 -9.42
C LEU A 32 6.02 -8.24 -10.11
N GLY A 33 6.28 -9.29 -10.90
CA GLY A 33 7.54 -9.42 -11.66
C GLY A 33 7.72 -8.42 -12.80
N ALA A 34 6.67 -7.69 -13.20
CA ALA A 34 6.69 -6.68 -14.25
C ALA A 34 5.57 -5.64 -14.07
N THR A 35 5.73 -4.46 -14.69
CA THR A 35 4.70 -3.39 -14.70
C THR A 35 3.74 -3.49 -15.88
N ARG A 36 4.05 -4.33 -16.88
CA ARG A 36 3.22 -4.60 -18.05
C ARG A 36 3.46 -6.02 -18.55
N VAL A 37 2.42 -6.61 -19.14
CA VAL A 37 2.49 -7.92 -19.81
C VAL A 37 2.22 -7.73 -21.29
N VAL A 38 3.16 -8.15 -22.14
CA VAL A 38 2.97 -8.17 -23.61
C VAL A 38 2.65 -9.60 -23.99
N TYR A 39 1.51 -9.82 -24.66
CA TYR A 39 1.07 -11.14 -25.11
C TYR A 39 1.33 -11.31 -26.61
N PRO A 40 2.36 -12.09 -27.02
CA PRO A 40 2.67 -12.30 -28.43
C PRO A 40 1.56 -13.08 -29.14
N SER A 41 1.25 -12.74 -30.39
CA SER A 41 0.18 -13.41 -31.16
C SER A 41 0.42 -14.89 -31.44
N ASN A 42 1.69 -15.33 -31.41
CA ASN A 42 2.09 -16.71 -31.63
C ASN A 42 2.17 -17.55 -30.34
N GLN A 43 1.90 -16.97 -29.17
CA GLN A 43 1.97 -17.64 -27.88
C GLN A 43 0.58 -17.82 -27.30
N LYS A 44 0.31 -19.00 -26.72
CA LYS A 44 -0.98 -19.30 -26.05
C LYS A 44 -1.02 -18.91 -24.58
N GLN A 45 0.12 -18.59 -23.99
CA GLN A 45 0.22 -18.20 -22.59
C GLN A 45 1.41 -17.28 -22.36
N VAL A 46 1.29 -16.43 -21.34
CA VAL A 46 2.38 -15.66 -20.76
C VAL A 46 2.29 -15.82 -19.25
N SER A 47 3.43 -15.93 -18.58
CA SER A 47 3.51 -15.99 -17.12
C SER A 47 3.80 -14.61 -16.55
N LEU A 48 3.11 -14.25 -15.47
CA LEU A 48 3.40 -13.09 -14.64
C LEU A 48 3.72 -13.59 -13.23
N GLY A 49 4.96 -13.38 -12.78
CA GLY A 49 5.38 -13.76 -11.43
C GLY A 49 4.73 -12.87 -10.37
N ILE A 50 4.27 -13.47 -9.29
CA ILE A 50 3.70 -12.82 -8.11
C ILE A 50 4.50 -13.30 -6.88
N SER A 51 4.97 -12.38 -6.06
CA SER A 51 5.70 -12.67 -4.83
C SER A 51 5.01 -12.04 -3.64
N ASN A 52 4.94 -12.78 -2.53
CA ASN A 52 4.65 -12.22 -1.22
C ASN A 52 5.98 -11.92 -0.52
N ASN A 53 6.23 -10.66 -0.22
CA ASN A 53 7.43 -10.15 0.44
C ASN A 53 7.24 -9.96 1.95
N ASP A 54 6.10 -10.35 2.50
CA ASP A 54 5.86 -10.43 3.93
C ASP A 54 5.88 -11.91 4.38
N ASP A 55 6.98 -12.29 5.04
CA ASP A 55 7.24 -13.65 5.51
C ASP A 55 6.28 -14.10 6.64
N LYS A 56 5.49 -13.18 7.22
CA LYS A 56 4.64 -13.46 8.39
C LYS A 56 3.16 -13.59 8.04
N SER A 57 2.75 -13.15 6.87
CA SER A 57 1.35 -13.08 6.48
C SER A 57 1.07 -13.93 5.25
N THR A 58 -0.12 -14.55 5.22
CA THR A 58 -0.63 -15.27 4.05
C THR A 58 -1.70 -14.42 3.38
N TYR A 59 -1.56 -14.18 2.07
CA TYR A 59 -2.51 -13.38 1.29
C TYR A 59 -3.30 -14.24 0.31
N LEU A 60 -4.60 -13.95 0.18
CA LEU A 60 -5.41 -14.44 -0.92
C LEU A 60 -5.23 -13.52 -2.13
N ILE A 61 -4.87 -14.08 -3.28
CA ILE A 61 -4.69 -13.33 -4.52
C ILE A 61 -5.85 -13.65 -5.46
N GLN A 62 -6.62 -12.64 -5.84
CA GLN A 62 -7.67 -12.72 -6.85
C GLN A 62 -7.25 -11.91 -8.07
N SER A 63 -7.40 -12.49 -9.27
CA SER A 63 -7.03 -11.83 -10.53
C SER A 63 -8.21 -11.74 -11.50
N TRP A 64 -8.23 -10.67 -12.29
CA TRP A 64 -9.18 -10.45 -13.37
C TRP A 64 -8.53 -9.60 -14.46
N ILE A 65 -9.12 -9.62 -15.65
CA ILE A 65 -8.70 -8.79 -16.78
C ILE A 65 -9.84 -7.83 -17.10
N GLU A 66 -9.54 -6.55 -17.23
CA GLU A 66 -10.51 -5.53 -17.65
C GLU A 66 -10.24 -5.12 -19.10
N ASN A 67 -11.31 -4.80 -19.83
CA ASN A 67 -11.18 -4.17 -21.14
C ASN A 67 -11.04 -2.64 -21.01
N ALA A 68 -10.73 -1.94 -22.10
CA ALA A 68 -10.56 -0.48 -22.10
C ALA A 68 -11.85 0.30 -21.73
N ALA A 69 -13.01 -0.35 -21.75
CA ALA A 69 -14.29 0.21 -21.32
C ALA A 69 -14.57 -0.06 -19.82
N GLY A 70 -13.61 -0.59 -19.06
CA GLY A 70 -13.74 -0.87 -17.63
C GLY A 70 -14.60 -2.09 -17.29
N ASN A 71 -14.87 -2.96 -18.27
CA ASN A 71 -15.65 -4.17 -18.03
C ASN A 71 -14.68 -5.29 -17.62
N ALA A 72 -14.85 -5.81 -16.41
CA ALA A 72 -14.01 -6.87 -15.86
C ALA A 72 -14.50 -8.26 -16.28
N LYS A 73 -13.55 -9.10 -16.69
CA LYS A 73 -13.72 -10.55 -16.82
C LYS A 73 -12.83 -11.23 -15.80
N THR A 74 -13.44 -11.87 -14.81
CA THR A 74 -12.73 -12.72 -13.85
C THR A 74 -12.01 -13.84 -14.60
N VAL A 75 -10.74 -14.01 -14.30
CA VAL A 75 -9.95 -15.14 -14.76
C VAL A 75 -10.01 -16.17 -13.64
N LEU A 76 -10.75 -17.26 -13.87
CA LEU A 76 -10.74 -18.40 -12.97
C LEU A 76 -9.41 -19.13 -13.22
N LEU A 77 -8.40 -18.80 -12.41
CA LEU A 77 -7.23 -19.67 -12.20
C LEU A 77 -7.59 -20.73 -11.16
#